data_AF-A0A9E5M6Q2-F1
#
_entry.id   AF-A0A9E5M6Q2-F1
#
_cell.length_a   1.000
_cell.length_b   1.000
_cell.length_c   1.000
_cell.angle_alpha   90.00
_cell.angle_beta   90.00
_cell.angle_gamma   90.00
#
_symmetry.space_group_name_H-M   'P 1'
#
loop_
_entity.id
_entity.type
_entity.pdbx_description
1 polymer ?
#
loop_
_entity_poly.entity_id
_entity_poly.type
_entity_poly.pdbx_seq_one_letter_code
_entity_poly.pdbx_strand_id
1 'polypeptide(L)' 'GMRMPMTWRSCEIGKLPSGQPVIVLHGDLKVWFESQHLKAHISVTDEADYAGSYCVVERTE' A
#
# COMPACT_ATOMS: atom_id res chain seq x y z
N GLY A 1 8.91 7.99 -7.50
CA GLY A 1 9.68 6.74 -7.70
C GLY A 1 10.27 6.32 -6.37
N MET A 2 10.40 5.01 -6.12
CA MET A 2 10.99 4.51 -4.88
C MET A 2 12.51 4.75 -4.85
N ARG A 3 13.04 5.00 -3.66
CA ARG A 3 14.48 5.12 -3.39
C ARG A 3 14.86 4.09 -2.34
N MET A 4 16.04 3.49 -2.51
CA MET A 4 16.59 2.57 -1.50
C MET A 4 16.57 3.24 -0.11
N PRO A 5 16.22 2.51 0.95
CA PRO A 5 16.02 1.05 1.00
C PRO A 5 14.62 0.54 0.55
N MET A 6 13.70 1.40 0.09
CA MET A 6 12.37 0.96 -0.34
C MET A 6 12.40 0.21 -1.68
N THR A 7 11.76 -0.96 -1.71
CA THR A 7 11.63 -1.80 -2.92
C THR A 7 10.16 -2.15 -3.20
N TRP A 8 9.84 -2.55 -4.43
CA TRP A 8 8.48 -2.93 -4.81
C TRP A 8 7.99 -4.13 -3.99
N ARG A 9 8.89 -5.07 -3.68
CA ARG A 9 8.57 -6.25 -2.86
C ARG A 9 8.26 -5.90 -1.41
N SER A 10 8.64 -4.70 -0.97
CA SER A 10 8.31 -4.21 0.36
C SER A 10 6.88 -3.66 0.46
N CYS A 11 6.16 -3.53 -0.67
CA CYS A 11 4.78 -3.05 -0.74
C CYS A 11 3.92 -4.07 -1.51
N GLU A 12 3.13 -4.85 -0.78
CA GLU A 12 2.26 -5.89 -1.32
C GLU A 12 0.80 -5.41 -1.34
N ILE A 13 0.09 -5.70 -2.43
CA ILE A 13 -1.37 -5.58 -2.49
C ILE A 13 -1.97 -6.92 -2.10
N GLY A 14 -2.41 -7.03 -0.85
CA GLY A 14 -3.12 -8.18 -0.31
C GLY A 14 -4.64 -8.06 -0.50
N LYS A 15 -5.37 -9.09 -0.06
CA LYS A 15 -6.83 -9.08 0.00
C LYS A 15 -7.35 -9.63 1.32
N LEU A 16 -8.38 -9.00 1.86
CA LEU A 16 -9.15 -9.58 2.96
C LEU A 16 -10.05 -10.73 2.44
N PRO A 17 -10.58 -11.59 3.32
CA PRO A 17 -11.56 -12.61 2.93
C PRO A 17 -12.80 -12.04 2.22
N SER A 18 -13.15 -10.77 2.49
CA SER A 18 -14.21 -10.04 1.80
C SER A 18 -13.88 -9.68 0.34
N GLY A 19 -12.64 -9.86 -0.10
CA GLY A 19 -12.14 -9.41 -1.40
C GLY A 19 -11.64 -7.96 -1.40
N GLN A 20 -11.79 -7.22 -0.29
CA GLN A 20 -11.30 -5.85 -0.20
C GLN A 20 -9.76 -5.80 -0.33
N PRO A 21 -9.19 -4.97 -1.22
CA PRO A 21 -7.75 -4.82 -1.36
C PRO A 21 -7.16 -4.06 -0.17
N VAL A 22 -5.97 -4.47 0.25
CA VAL A 22 -5.24 -3.85 1.38
C VAL A 22 -3.76 -3.74 1.05
N ILE A 23 -3.08 -2.73 1.60
CA ILE A 23 -1.62 -2.61 1.52
C ILE A 23 -1.00 -3.36 2.70
N VAL A 24 -0.07 -4.27 2.39
CA VAL A 24 0.77 -4.97 3.36
C VAL A 24 2.21 -4.53 3.14
N LEU A 25 2.81 -3.91 4.16
CA LEU A 25 4.18 -3.43 4.09
C LEU A 25 5.14 -4.39 4.77
N HIS A 26 6.35 -4.51 4.23
CA HIS A 26 7.41 -5.40 4.71
C HIS A 26 8.74 -4.65 4.92
N GLY A 27 9.61 -5.21 5.78
CA GLY A 27 10.97 -4.72 6.01
C GLY A 27 11.04 -3.25 6.45
N ASP A 28 12.08 -2.53 6.00
CA ASP A 28 12.34 -1.13 6.38
C ASP A 28 11.19 -0.18 6.03
N LEU A 29 10.44 -0.48 4.96
CA LEU A 29 9.27 0.33 4.57
C LEU A 29 8.17 0.25 5.63
N LYS A 30 7.90 -0.96 6.16
CA LYS A 30 6.94 -1.16 7.25
C LYS A 30 7.37 -0.38 8.50
N VAL A 31 8.62 -0.58 8.92
CA VAL A 31 9.19 0.07 10.11
C VAL A 31 9.11 1.59 9.99
N TRP A 32 9.43 2.13 8.82
CA TRP A 32 9.33 3.57 8.57
C TRP A 32 7.88 4.06 8.64
N PHE A 33 6.93 3.39 7.99
CA PHE A 33 5.50 3.74 8.05
C PHE A 33 4.98 3.76 9.48
N GLU A 34 5.29 2.72 10.26
CA GLU A 34 4.89 2.60 11.66
C GLU A 34 5.51 3.72 12.51
N SER A 35 6.80 4.04 12.34
CA SER A 35 7.46 5.14 13.06
C SER A 35 6.82 6.51 12.77
N GLN A 36 6.27 6.66 11.56
CA GLN A 36 5.60 7.88 11.12
C GLN A 36 4.11 7.87 11.44
N HIS A 37 3.60 6.81 12.09
CA HIS A 37 2.18 6.61 12.38
C HIS A 37 1.33 6.76 11.12
N LEU A 38 1.76 6.13 10.02
CA LEU A 38 1.09 6.21 8.73
C LEU A 38 0.27 4.95 8.46
N LYS A 39 -0.89 5.13 7.85
CA LYS A 39 -1.76 4.05 7.38
C LYS A 39 -2.17 4.31 5.93
N ALA A 40 -2.01 3.30 5.09
CA ALA A 40 -2.35 3.37 3.68
C ALA A 40 -3.67 2.64 3.38
N HIS A 41 -4.50 3.28 2.57
CA HIS A 41 -5.77 2.76 2.06
C HIS A 41 -5.69 2.70 0.54
N ILE A 42 -6.07 1.56 -0.03
CA ILE A 42 -5.95 1.34 -1.47
C ILE A 42 -7.31 0.95 -2.04
N SER A 43 -7.65 1.54 -3.18
CA SER A 43 -8.70 1.08 -4.08
C SER A 43 -8.06 0.70 -5.41
N VAL A 44 -8.51 -0.41 -5.98
CA VAL A 44 -8.07 -0.90 -7.29
C VAL A 44 -9.31 -1.07 -8.15
N THR A 45 -9.22 -0.65 -9.40
CA THR A 45 -10.30 -0.73 -10.39
C THR A 45 -9.73 -1.18 -11.72
N ASP A 46 -10.53 -1.85 -12.52
CA ASP A 46 -10.26 -2.13 -13.92
C ASP A 46 -11.35 -1.52 -14.79
N GLU A 47 -10.94 -0.86 -15.87
CA GLU A 47 -11.82 -0.29 -16.87
C GLU A 47 -11.39 -0.78 -18.25
N ALA A 48 -12.05 -1.83 -18.73
CA ALA A 48 -11.79 -2.47 -20.03
C ALA A 48 -10.30 -2.77 -20.25
N ASP A 49 -9.59 -1.87 -20.93
CA ASP A 49 -8.17 -2.03 -21.30
C ASP A 49 -7.20 -1.39 -20.28
N TYR A 50 -7.72 -0.81 -19.20
CA TYR A 50 -6.95 -0.09 -18.20
C TYR A 50 -7.14 -0.67 -16.80
N ALA A 51 -6.10 -0.57 -15.98
CA ALA A 51 -6.18 -0.78 -14.55
C ALA A 51 -5.79 0.51 -13.83
N GLY A 52 -6.62 0.91 -12.88
CA GLY A 52 -6.43 2.07 -12.03
C GLY A 52 -6.18 1.66 -10.58
N SER A 53 -5.39 2.46 -9.88
CA SER A 53 -5.23 2.33 -8.43
C SER A 53 -5.17 3.69 -7.78
N TYR A 54 -5.89 3.86 -6.66
CA TYR A 54 -5.90 5.08 -5.88
C TYR A 54 -5.51 4.79 -4.43
N CYS A 55 -4.42 5.40 -3.97
CA CYS A 55 -3.86 5.20 -2.65
C CYS A 55 -3.97 6.48 -1.82
N VAL A 56 -4.59 6.40 -0.64
CA VAL A 56 -4.63 7.47 0.35
C VAL A 56 -3.78 7.05 1.55
N VAL A 57 -2.84 7.89 1.95
CA VAL A 57 -2.07 7.68 3.17
C VAL A 57 -2.52 8.71 4.21
N GLU A 58 -3.04 8.23 5.32
CA GLU A 58 -3.36 9.05 6.47
C GLU A 58 -2.30 8.90 7.55
N ARG A 59 -2.19 9.92 8.41
CA ARG A 59 -1.47 9.79 9.67
C ARG A 59 -2.49 9.45 10.75
N THR A 60 -2.31 8.31 11.38
CA THR A 60 -3.09 7.89 12.54
C THR A 60 -2.48 8.54 13.79
N GLU A 61 -3.30 9.15 14.64
CA GLU A 61 -2.85 9.69 15.94
C GLU A 61 -2.44 8.59 16.92
#